data_AF-A0A3A8JEE1-F1
#
_entry.id   AF-A0A3A8JEE1-F1
#
_cell.length_a   1.000
_cell.length_b   1.000
_cell.length_c   1.000
_cell.angle_alpha   90.00
_cell.angle_beta   90.00
_cell.angle_gamma   90.00
#
_symmetry.space_group_name_H-M   'P 1'
#
loop_
_entity.id
_entity.type
_entity.pdbx_description
1 polymer ?
#
loop_
_entity_poly.entity_id
_entity_poly.type
_entity_poly.pdbx_seq_one_letter_code
_entity_poly.pdbx_strand_id
1 'polypeptide(L)'
;MTARNPWDCNWKVRLYERVRERGYDSLTAFAEAHPTASLVKLAAELGEGEIAGVQVFSGLVAEAERSKQLTRLVRGQLVRELAECLPSGWPSVLDDANRFKVAKALGLWTGFTPETHKERVRRAGDALLADPPPAGWRPLSPDDELLHTLLPDEEA
;
A
#
# COMPACT_ATOMS: atom_id res chain seq x y z
N MET A 1 13.84 29.71 3.30
CA MET A 1 13.05 28.78 4.14
C MET A 1 13.93 27.58 4.41
N THR A 2 14.28 27.30 5.66
CA THR A 2 15.01 26.08 6.02
C THR A 2 14.06 24.90 5.87
N ALA A 3 14.43 23.92 5.04
CA ALA A 3 13.67 22.68 4.91
C ALA A 3 13.55 22.04 6.31
N ARG A 4 12.33 21.87 6.81
CA ARG A 4 12.09 21.17 8.07
C ARG A 4 12.55 19.73 7.90
N ASN A 5 13.40 19.26 8.79
CA ASN A 5 13.88 17.88 8.79
C ASN A 5 12.68 16.92 8.97
N PRO A 6 12.47 15.94 8.07
CA PRO A 6 11.41 14.94 8.21
C PRO A 6 11.41 14.25 9.58
N TRP A 7 12.58 14.09 10.20
CA TRP A 7 12.78 13.34 11.45
C TRP A 7 12.78 14.18 12.72
N ASP A 8 12.42 15.46 12.63
CA ASP A 8 12.19 16.28 13.82
C ASP A 8 11.14 15.60 14.72
N CYS A 9 11.35 15.64 16.05
CA CYS A 9 10.75 14.71 17.03
C CYS A 9 9.21 14.69 17.04
N ASN A 10 8.56 15.69 16.44
CA ASN A 10 7.10 15.83 16.36
C ASN A 10 6.50 15.38 15.01
N TRP A 11 7.23 14.62 14.18
CA TRP A 11 6.75 14.24 12.84
C TRP A 11 5.40 13.52 12.81
N LYS A 12 5.07 12.71 13.84
CA LYS A 12 3.77 12.04 13.95
C LYS A 12 2.63 13.05 14.09
N VAL A 13 2.81 14.05 14.97
CA VAL A 13 1.82 15.12 15.17
C VAL A 13 1.63 15.88 13.86
N ARG A 14 2.73 16.26 13.20
CA ARG A 14 2.69 16.93 11.89
C ARG A 14 1.95 16.12 10.84
N LEU A 15 2.23 14.82 10.74
CA LEU A 15 1.56 13.93 9.78
C LEU A 15 0.03 14.01 9.94
N TYR A 16 -0.48 13.88 11.17
CA TYR A 16 -1.92 13.95 11.43
C TYR A 16 -2.50 15.36 11.27
N GLU A 17 -1.74 16.41 11.56
CA GLU A 17 -2.14 17.80 11.25
C GLU A 17 -2.33 17.98 9.75
N ARG A 18 -1.37 17.54 8.92
CA ARG A 18 -1.46 17.62 7.45
C ARG A 18 -2.65 16.85 6.89
N VAL A 19 -2.94 15.67 7.44
CA VAL A 19 -4.12 14.87 7.07
C VAL A 19 -5.42 15.65 7.34
N ARG A 20 -5.53 16.28 8.52
CA ARG A 20 -6.70 17.09 8.90
C ARG A 20 -6.82 18.37 8.08
N GLU A 21 -5.70 19.04 7.77
CA GLU A 21 -5.65 20.19 6.85
C GLU A 21 -6.21 19.83 5.45
N ARG A 22 -6.15 18.55 5.06
CA ARG A 22 -6.72 18.04 3.82
C ARG A 22 -8.15 17.51 3.94
N GLY A 23 -8.79 17.69 5.10
CA GLY A 23 -10.19 17.35 5.32
C GLY A 23 -10.45 15.87 5.60
N TYR A 24 -9.42 15.11 5.99
CA TYR A 24 -9.55 13.70 6.35
C TYR A 24 -9.47 13.50 7.86
N ASP A 25 -10.31 12.61 8.38
CA ASP A 25 -10.38 12.31 9.81
C ASP A 25 -9.27 11.34 10.28
N SER A 26 -8.68 10.59 9.35
CA SER A 26 -7.62 9.62 9.59
C SER A 26 -6.66 9.51 8.42
N LEU A 27 -5.46 9.01 8.68
CA LEU A 27 -4.48 8.79 7.61
C LEU A 27 -4.94 7.68 6.66
N THR A 28 -5.62 6.68 7.21
CA THR A 28 -6.28 5.60 6.46
C THR A 28 -7.32 6.17 5.50
N ALA A 29 -8.21 7.08 5.94
CA ALA A 29 -9.19 7.72 5.06
C ALA A 29 -8.53 8.53 3.93
N PHE A 30 -7.46 9.27 4.25
CA PHE A 30 -6.67 9.98 3.24
C PHE A 30 -6.06 9.02 2.20
N ALA A 31 -5.48 7.91 2.67
CA ALA A 31 -4.85 6.92 1.79
C ALA A 31 -5.90 6.20 0.92
N GLU A 32 -7.08 5.89 1.46
CA GLU A 32 -8.18 5.24 0.75
C GLU A 32 -8.83 6.11 -0.32
N ALA A 33 -8.83 7.43 -0.15
CA ALA A 33 -9.23 8.36 -1.21
C ALA A 33 -8.24 8.37 -2.39
N HIS A 34 -7.02 7.86 -2.20
CA HIS A 34 -5.96 7.80 -3.19
C HIS A 34 -5.41 6.39 -3.34
N PRO A 35 -6.22 5.37 -3.65
CA PRO A 35 -5.87 3.96 -3.44
C PRO A 35 -4.69 3.48 -4.30
N THR A 36 -4.48 4.10 -5.46
CA THR A 36 -3.40 3.75 -6.41
C THR A 36 -2.18 4.67 -6.32
N ALA A 37 -2.18 5.68 -5.45
CA ALA A 37 -1.02 6.56 -5.28
C ALA A 37 0.11 5.83 -4.54
N SER A 38 1.36 6.02 -4.93
CA SER A 38 2.48 5.45 -4.17
C SER A 38 2.64 6.15 -2.81
N LEU A 39 3.30 5.50 -1.85
CA LEU A 39 3.58 6.10 -0.54
C LEU A 39 4.37 7.42 -0.64
N VAL A 40 5.25 7.53 -1.65
CA VAL A 40 5.99 8.76 -1.93
C VAL A 40 5.06 9.87 -2.43
N LYS A 41 4.10 9.55 -3.30
CA LYS A 41 3.09 10.53 -3.76
C LYS A 41 2.19 10.99 -2.61
N LEU A 42 1.72 10.07 -1.77
CA LEU A 42 0.96 10.42 -0.57
C LEU A 42 1.74 11.35 0.36
N ALA A 43 3.02 11.05 0.57
CA ALA A 43 3.89 11.88 1.40
C ALA A 43 4.10 13.27 0.80
N ALA A 44 4.37 13.36 -0.51
CA ALA A 44 4.50 14.63 -1.21
C ALA A 44 3.22 15.47 -1.14
N GLU A 45 2.06 14.82 -1.26
CA GLU A 45 0.78 15.49 -1.13
C GLU A 45 0.55 16.04 0.28
N LEU A 46 0.92 15.31 1.34
CA LEU A 46 0.78 15.78 2.72
C LEU A 46 1.83 16.85 3.09
N GLY A 47 3.01 16.83 2.46
CA GLY A 47 4.06 17.81 2.70
C GLY A 47 5.35 17.44 1.97
N GLU A 48 5.54 18.00 0.79
CA GLU A 48 6.73 17.77 -0.04
C GLU A 48 8.03 18.12 0.71
N GLY A 49 8.93 17.15 0.83
CA GLY A 49 10.19 17.29 1.56
C GLY A 49 10.07 17.31 3.09
N GLU A 50 8.85 17.39 3.64
CA GLU A 50 8.58 17.40 5.08
C GLU A 50 8.12 16.04 5.61
N ILE A 51 7.45 15.25 4.77
CA ILE A 51 6.94 13.92 5.09
C ILE A 51 7.60 12.89 4.17
N ALA A 52 8.05 11.79 4.75
CA ALA A 52 8.62 10.66 4.02
C ALA A 52 7.58 9.54 3.82
N GLY A 53 7.70 8.77 2.73
CA GLY A 53 6.80 7.63 2.47
C GLY A 53 6.80 6.59 3.61
N VAL A 54 7.95 6.36 4.24
CA VAL A 54 8.05 5.46 5.42
C VAL A 54 7.26 5.98 6.63
N GLN A 55 7.12 7.31 6.77
CA GLN A 55 6.32 7.92 7.85
C GLN A 55 4.83 7.72 7.59
N VAL A 56 4.39 7.87 6.33
CA VAL A 56 3.02 7.56 5.92
C VAL A 56 2.72 6.09 6.21
N PHE A 57 3.58 5.17 5.77
CA PHE A 57 3.35 3.74 6.00
C PHE A 57 3.35 3.38 7.49
N SER A 58 4.28 3.93 8.28
CA SER A 58 4.31 3.72 9.73
C SER A 58 3.04 4.24 10.41
N GLY A 59 2.49 5.36 9.96
CA GLY A 59 1.20 5.86 10.45
C GLY A 59 0.04 4.93 10.10
N LEU A 60 0.00 4.43 8.85
CA LEU A 60 -1.03 3.50 8.38
C LEU A 60 -1.01 2.18 9.16
N VAL A 61 0.17 1.62 9.42
CA VAL A 61 0.32 0.42 10.27
C VAL A 61 -0.22 0.71 11.67
N ALA A 62 0.14 1.84 12.28
CA ALA A 62 -0.31 2.18 13.62
C ALA A 62 -1.83 2.41 13.75
N GLU A 63 -2.48 2.90 12.69
CA GLU A 63 -3.95 2.98 12.64
C GLU A 63 -4.58 1.60 12.44
N ALA A 64 -4.06 0.81 11.50
CA ALA A 64 -4.56 -0.52 11.19
C ALA A 64 -4.39 -1.51 12.35
N GLU A 65 -3.31 -1.42 13.13
CA GLU A 65 -3.14 -2.20 14.36
C GLU A 65 -4.22 -1.85 15.38
N ARG A 66 -4.48 -0.55 15.58
CA ARG A 66 -5.47 -0.07 16.55
C ARG A 66 -6.90 -0.45 16.16
N SER A 67 -7.22 -0.44 14.87
CA SER A 67 -8.53 -0.80 14.34
C SER A 67 -8.69 -2.29 13.99
N LYS A 68 -7.63 -3.10 14.16
CA LYS A 68 -7.59 -4.51 13.73
C LYS A 68 -7.85 -4.70 12.23
N GLN A 69 -7.29 -3.82 11.39
CA GLN A 69 -7.48 -3.79 9.93
C GLN A 69 -6.17 -4.03 9.16
N LEU A 70 -5.21 -4.77 9.75
CA LEU A 70 -3.91 -5.02 9.13
C LEU A 70 -4.02 -5.78 7.80
N THR A 71 -4.90 -6.78 7.70
CA THR A 71 -5.10 -7.50 6.44
C THR A 71 -5.60 -6.57 5.34
N ARG A 72 -6.54 -5.68 5.67
CA ARG A 72 -7.03 -4.68 4.72
C ARG A 72 -5.96 -3.68 4.31
N LEU A 73 -5.11 -3.23 5.24
CA LEU A 73 -3.92 -2.41 4.90
C LEU A 73 -2.98 -3.13 3.93
N VAL A 74 -2.72 -4.41 4.17
CA VAL A 74 -1.85 -5.25 3.32
C VAL A 74 -2.43 -5.38 1.91
N ARG A 75 -3.74 -5.57 1.76
CA ARG A 75 -4.42 -5.52 0.43
C ARG A 75 -4.24 -4.15 -0.22
N GLY A 76 -4.44 -3.08 0.53
CA GLY A 76 -4.26 -1.70 0.05
C GLY A 76 -2.83 -1.43 -0.42
N GLN A 77 -1.81 -1.98 0.25
CA GLN A 77 -0.44 -1.86 -0.20
C GLN A 77 -0.21 -2.59 -1.53
N LEU A 78 -0.78 -3.80 -1.71
CA LEU A 78 -0.69 -4.51 -2.99
C LEU A 78 -1.28 -3.70 -4.15
N VAL A 79 -2.42 -3.04 -3.93
CA VAL A 79 -3.05 -2.15 -4.93
C VAL A 79 -2.06 -1.06 -5.40
N ARG A 80 -1.34 -0.43 -4.46
CA ARG A 80 -0.35 0.61 -4.78
C ARG A 80 0.83 0.05 -5.59
N GLU A 81 1.37 -1.10 -5.17
CA GLU A 81 2.51 -1.73 -5.86
C GLU A 81 2.15 -2.20 -7.27
N LEU A 82 0.95 -2.77 -7.44
CA LEU A 82 0.43 -3.17 -8.75
C LEU A 82 0.20 -1.94 -9.64
N ALA A 83 -0.39 -0.87 -9.13
CA ALA A 83 -0.62 0.35 -9.91
C ALA A 83 0.71 1.00 -10.36
N GLU A 84 1.75 0.95 -9.53
CA GLU A 84 3.06 1.51 -9.86
C GLU A 84 3.85 0.62 -10.84
N CYS A 85 3.91 -0.68 -10.61
CA CYS A 85 4.72 -1.61 -11.42
C CYS A 85 4.00 -2.09 -12.69
N LEU A 86 2.67 -2.14 -12.68
CA LEU A 86 1.81 -2.65 -13.74
C LEU A 86 0.70 -1.63 -14.06
N PRO A 87 1.03 -0.45 -14.61
CA PRO A 87 0.04 0.60 -14.86
C PRO A 87 -1.08 0.18 -15.82
N SER A 88 -0.80 -0.78 -16.72
CA SER A 88 -1.77 -1.38 -17.65
C SER A 88 -2.48 -2.63 -17.10
N GLY A 89 -2.29 -2.96 -15.82
CA GLY A 89 -2.81 -4.16 -15.19
C GLY A 89 -1.97 -5.41 -15.44
N TRP A 90 -2.49 -6.56 -15.00
CA TRP A 90 -1.81 -7.84 -15.08
C TRP A 90 -1.46 -8.21 -16.53
N PRO A 91 -0.24 -8.70 -16.81
CA PRO A 91 0.17 -9.01 -18.17
C PRO A 91 -0.57 -10.21 -18.75
N SER A 92 -0.85 -10.19 -20.06
CA SER A 92 -1.40 -11.35 -20.78
C SER A 92 -0.39 -12.48 -20.97
N VAL A 93 0.91 -12.17 -20.94
CA VAL A 93 2.01 -13.13 -21.09
C VAL A 93 3.11 -12.80 -20.08
N LEU A 94 3.54 -13.78 -19.30
CA LEU A 94 4.68 -13.67 -18.38
C LEU A 94 5.99 -13.98 -19.12
N ASP A 95 6.39 -13.09 -20.02
CA ASP A 95 7.75 -13.04 -20.59
C ASP A 95 8.76 -12.43 -19.58
N ASP A 96 10.04 -12.40 -19.91
CA ASP A 96 11.09 -11.95 -18.97
C ASP A 96 10.86 -10.50 -18.46
N ALA A 97 10.39 -9.61 -19.34
CA ALA A 97 10.12 -8.22 -18.98
C ALA A 97 8.92 -8.09 -18.03
N ASN A 98 7.84 -8.84 -18.29
CA ASN A 98 6.65 -8.83 -17.46
C ASN A 98 6.87 -9.59 -16.14
N ARG A 99 7.63 -10.69 -16.16
CA ARG A 99 8.06 -11.42 -14.96
C ARG A 99 8.79 -10.50 -13.99
N PHE A 100 9.72 -9.68 -14.48
CA PHE A 100 10.43 -8.73 -13.62
C PHE A 100 9.48 -7.71 -12.98
N LYS A 101 8.52 -7.15 -13.72
CA LYS A 101 7.56 -6.18 -13.18
C LYS A 101 6.65 -6.80 -12.11
N VAL A 102 6.14 -8.00 -12.36
CA VAL A 102 5.32 -8.74 -11.40
C VAL A 102 6.14 -9.08 -10.15
N ALA A 103 7.35 -9.61 -10.32
CA ALA A 103 8.25 -9.93 -9.21
C ALA A 103 8.61 -8.67 -8.39
N LYS A 104 8.83 -7.53 -9.04
CA LYS A 104 9.07 -6.25 -8.37
C LYS A 104 7.87 -5.84 -7.51
N ALA A 105 6.66 -5.90 -8.05
CA ALA A 105 5.44 -5.55 -7.32
C ALA A 105 5.25 -6.43 -6.07
N LEU A 106 5.36 -7.76 -6.23
CA LEU A 106 5.19 -8.71 -5.13
C LEU A 106 6.33 -8.60 -4.09
N GLY A 107 7.56 -8.33 -4.53
CA GLY A 107 8.71 -8.12 -3.66
C GLY A 107 8.57 -6.86 -2.80
N LEU A 108 8.15 -5.74 -3.39
CA LEU A 108 7.87 -4.51 -2.65
C LEU A 108 6.72 -4.70 -1.67
N TRP A 109 5.64 -5.33 -2.10
CA TRP A 109 4.50 -5.65 -1.25
C TRP A 109 4.90 -6.48 -0.02
N THR A 110 5.70 -7.53 -0.23
CA THR A 110 6.25 -8.34 0.87
C THR A 110 7.17 -7.52 1.78
N GLY A 111 7.96 -6.61 1.22
CA GLY A 111 8.86 -5.72 1.96
C GLY A 111 8.14 -4.75 2.89
N PHE A 112 6.98 -4.24 2.49
CA PHE A 112 6.13 -3.39 3.34
C PHE A 112 5.27 -4.19 4.32
N THR A 113 5.07 -5.48 4.10
CA THR A 113 4.17 -6.28 4.95
C THR A 113 4.70 -6.43 6.38
N PRO A 114 3.89 -6.14 7.43
CA PRO A 114 4.26 -6.42 8.82
C PRO A 114 4.62 -7.90 9.04
N GLU A 115 5.59 -8.19 9.92
CA GLU A 115 6.07 -9.57 10.16
C GLU A 115 4.96 -10.57 10.43
N THR A 116 3.92 -10.15 11.17
CA THR A 116 2.75 -10.98 11.50
C THR A 116 1.97 -11.47 10.28
N HIS A 117 2.08 -10.78 9.14
CA HIS A 117 1.32 -11.04 7.91
C HIS A 117 2.17 -11.59 6.76
N LYS A 118 3.51 -11.64 6.89
CA LYS A 118 4.41 -12.00 5.78
C LYS A 118 4.15 -13.38 5.20
N GLU A 119 3.88 -14.38 6.02
CA GLU A 119 3.62 -15.74 5.52
C GLU A 119 2.29 -15.81 4.74
N ARG A 120 1.27 -15.06 5.18
CA ARG A 120 -0.01 -14.95 4.45
C ARG A 120 0.20 -14.29 3.09
N VAL A 121 0.95 -13.19 3.06
CA VAL A 121 1.31 -12.48 1.83
C VAL A 121 2.13 -13.34 0.87
N ARG A 122 3.10 -14.09 1.38
CA ARG A 122 3.90 -15.00 0.56
C ARG A 122 3.02 -16.06 -0.12
N ARG A 123 2.09 -16.68 0.61
CA ARG A 123 1.14 -17.65 0.05
C ARG A 123 0.19 -17.02 -0.97
N ALA A 124 -0.29 -15.80 -0.70
CA ALA A 124 -1.14 -15.07 -1.65
C ALA A 124 -0.36 -14.69 -2.94
N GLY A 125 0.91 -14.32 -2.81
CA GLY A 125 1.81 -14.09 -3.95
C GLY A 125 2.06 -15.37 -4.74
N ASP A 126 2.33 -16.49 -4.08
CA ASP A 126 2.48 -17.80 -4.72
C ASP A 126 1.20 -18.21 -5.47
N ALA A 127 0.03 -17.94 -4.88
CA ALA A 127 -1.28 -18.19 -5.51
C ALA A 127 -1.49 -17.32 -6.76
N LEU A 128 -1.16 -16.02 -6.71
CA LEU A 128 -1.23 -15.13 -7.87
C LEU A 128 -0.30 -15.55 -9.02
N LEU A 129 0.82 -16.18 -8.71
CA LEU A 129 1.75 -16.69 -9.73
C LEU A 129 1.29 -18.03 -10.31
N ALA A 130 0.68 -18.88 -9.48
CA ALA A 130 0.17 -20.19 -9.89
C ALA A 130 -1.12 -20.07 -10.71
N ASP A 131 -2.02 -19.17 -10.30
CA ASP A 131 -3.30 -18.88 -10.94
C ASP A 131 -3.39 -17.37 -11.24
N PRO A 132 -2.78 -16.90 -12.34
CA PRO A 132 -2.72 -15.48 -12.65
C PRO A 132 -4.11 -14.91 -12.94
N PRO A 133 -4.40 -13.68 -12.47
CA PRO A 133 -5.65 -13.01 -12.79
C PRO A 133 -5.77 -12.71 -14.29
N PRO A 134 -6.99 -12.39 -14.76
CA PRO A 134 -7.22 -12.01 -16.15
C PRO A 134 -6.31 -10.86 -16.59
N ALA A 135 -5.90 -10.89 -17.87
CA ALA A 135 -5.11 -9.81 -18.45
C ALA A 135 -5.81 -8.45 -18.28
N GLY A 136 -5.05 -7.44 -17.87
CA GLY A 136 -5.57 -6.11 -17.57
C GLY A 136 -6.22 -5.98 -16.19
N TRP A 137 -6.30 -7.05 -15.38
CA TRP A 137 -6.75 -6.93 -14.00
C TRP A 137 -5.85 -5.95 -13.24
N ARG A 138 -6.48 -4.94 -12.64
CA ARG A 138 -5.83 -3.88 -11.91
C ARG A 138 -6.78 -3.43 -10.80
N PRO A 139 -6.61 -3.93 -9.56
CA PRO A 139 -7.50 -3.56 -8.48
C PRO A 139 -7.37 -2.06 -8.22
N LEU A 140 -8.49 -1.40 -7.95
CA LEU A 140 -8.55 0.04 -7.64
C LEU A 140 -8.90 0.31 -6.17
N SER A 141 -9.09 -0.74 -5.38
CA SER A 141 -9.47 -0.69 -3.98
C SER A 141 -8.91 -1.91 -3.25
N PRO A 142 -8.57 -1.81 -1.94
CA PRO A 142 -8.29 -2.97 -1.10
C PRO A 142 -9.45 -3.97 -1.03
N ASP A 143 -10.66 -3.55 -1.42
CA ASP A 143 -11.88 -4.34 -1.39
C ASP A 143 -12.20 -5.04 -2.73
N ASP A 144 -11.23 -5.15 -3.63
CA ASP A 144 -11.34 -5.96 -4.84
C ASP A 144 -11.65 -7.44 -4.50
N GLU A 145 -12.56 -8.06 -5.26
CA GLU A 145 -13.08 -9.42 -4.98
C GLU A 145 -11.98 -10.49 -4.97
N LEU A 146 -11.00 -10.39 -5.88
CA LEU A 146 -9.89 -11.33 -5.92
C LEU A 146 -8.97 -11.10 -4.72
N LEU A 147 -8.72 -9.86 -4.34
CA LEU A 147 -7.92 -9.55 -3.15
C LEU A 147 -8.58 -10.06 -1.87
N HIS A 148 -9.91 -9.96 -1.76
CA HIS A 148 -10.67 -10.55 -0.64
C HIS A 148 -10.55 -12.06 -0.59
N THR A 149 -10.55 -12.72 -1.74
CA THR A 149 -10.38 -14.18 -1.82
C THR A 149 -8.96 -14.61 -1.42
N LEU A 150 -7.94 -13.87 -1.87
CA LEU A 150 -6.53 -14.18 -1.58
C LEU A 150 -6.14 -13.88 -0.13
N LEU A 151 -6.66 -12.78 0.42
CA LEU A 151 -6.39 -12.30 1.76
C LEU A 151 -7.70 -11.93 2.45
N PRO A 152 -8.44 -12.92 2.97
CA PRO A 152 -9.68 -12.68 3.70
C PRO A 152 -9.38 -11.96 5.01
N ASP A 153 -10.33 -11.14 5.47
CA ASP A 153 -10.22 -10.46 6.76
C ASP A 153 -10.04 -11.46 7.91
N GLU A 154 -9.31 -11.05 8.94
CA GLU A 154 -9.16 -11.87 10.14
C GLU A 154 -10.51 -11.93 10.86
N GLU A 155 -10.98 -13.14 11.18
CA GLU A 155 -12.17 -13.32 12.00
C GLU A 155 -11.95 -12.64 13.36
N ALA A 156 -12.93 -11.82 13.77
CA ALA A 156 -12.86 -10.96 14.95
C ALA A 156 -12.98 -11.73 16.28
#